data_AF-A0A968KHZ3-F1
#
_entry.id   AF-A0A968KHZ3-F1
#
_cell.length_a   1.000
_cell.length_b   1.000
_cell.length_c   1.000
_cell.angle_alpha   90.00
_cell.angle_beta   90.00
_cell.angle_gamma   90.00
#
_symmetry.space_group_name_H-M   'P 1'
#
loop_
_entity.id
_entity.type
_entity.pdbx_description
1 polymer ?
#
loop_
_entity_poly.entity_id
_entity_poly.type
_entity_poly.pdbx_seq_one_letter_code
_entity_poly.pdbx_strand_id
1 'polypeptide(L)'
;DKGDLAAAEKYFTEALKLDPENFRIMHSLAQVKFRLEKYPEANDLIEKILAMPVITGKKVLVKIKGNPDPLEAELVDETVVIRDVSKNNMRNYLAPVPKKPIPHYRFFFYNTGKMELVPKHAATFQYMGVPRPVHDQVVQLESKVKNRLIAASGGDAVGEMVALDGGCFQMGSEKGAPDERPVHEVCVSAFKIDKYEVTQKAFQ
;
A
#
# COMPACT_ATOMS: atom_id res chain seq x y z
N ASP A 1 -20.97 -1.79 -1.62
CA ASP A 1 -21.17 -1.81 -3.08
C ASP A 1 -19.90 -2.21 -3.80
N LYS A 2 -19.96 -3.23 -4.66
CA LYS A 2 -18.89 -3.57 -5.60
C LYS A 2 -18.86 -2.49 -6.69
N GLY A 3 -18.56 -1.26 -6.29
CA GLY A 3 -18.39 -0.11 -7.18
C GLY A 3 -17.43 -0.50 -8.29
N ASP A 4 -17.71 -0.03 -9.49
CA ASP A 4 -17.14 -0.49 -10.76
C ASP A 4 -15.59 -0.61 -10.74
N LEU A 5 -15.10 -1.77 -10.29
CA LEU A 5 -13.67 -2.05 -10.12
C LEU A 5 -12.99 -2.11 -11.49
N ALA A 6 -13.72 -2.52 -12.53
CA ALA A 6 -13.23 -2.56 -13.89
C ALA A 6 -13.02 -1.15 -14.45
N ALA A 7 -13.93 -0.21 -14.19
CA ALA A 7 -13.70 1.20 -14.53
C ALA A 7 -12.53 1.78 -13.73
N ALA A 8 -12.43 1.48 -12.44
CA ALA A 8 -11.30 1.92 -11.60
C ALA A 8 -9.95 1.45 -12.16
N GLU A 9 -9.85 0.17 -12.57
CA GLU A 9 -8.65 -0.36 -13.21
C GLU A 9 -8.29 0.45 -14.46
N LYS A 10 -9.25 0.73 -15.34
CA LYS A 10 -9.02 1.55 -16.55
C LYS A 10 -8.47 2.92 -16.20
N TYR A 11 -9.13 3.67 -15.32
CA TYR A 11 -8.69 5.02 -14.95
C TYR A 11 -7.30 5.04 -14.31
N PHE A 12 -7.00 4.09 -13.42
CA PHE A 12 -5.68 4.03 -12.81
C PHE A 12 -4.58 3.59 -13.79
N THR A 13 -4.89 2.72 -14.75
CA THR A 13 -3.92 2.38 -15.82
C THR A 13 -3.64 3.56 -16.74
N GLU A 14 -4.64 4.40 -17.05
CA GLU A 14 -4.45 5.64 -17.79
C GLU A 14 -3.63 6.65 -16.99
N ALA A 15 -3.93 6.80 -15.70
CA ALA A 15 -3.17 7.67 -14.80
C ALA A 15 -1.70 7.23 -14.69
N LEU A 16 -1.43 5.93 -14.60
CA LEU A 16 -0.07 5.40 -14.52
C LEU A 16 0.73 5.63 -15.81
N LYS A 17 0.08 5.72 -16.97
CA LYS A 17 0.76 6.12 -18.22
C LYS A 17 1.20 7.58 -18.21
N LEU A 18 0.47 8.45 -17.51
CA LEU A 18 0.82 9.87 -17.39
C LEU A 18 1.91 10.11 -16.36
N ASP A 19 1.92 9.34 -15.28
CA ASP A 19 2.90 9.45 -14.20
C ASP A 19 3.36 8.05 -13.72
N PRO A 20 4.33 7.44 -14.42
CA PRO A 20 4.75 6.06 -14.18
C PRO A 20 5.37 5.81 -12.81
N GLU A 21 5.97 6.81 -12.19
CA GLU A 21 6.71 6.68 -10.92
C GLU A 21 5.84 7.04 -9.69
N ASN A 22 4.53 7.19 -9.87
CA ASN A 22 3.66 7.62 -8.79
C ASN A 22 3.21 6.45 -7.90
N PHE A 23 3.83 6.33 -6.73
CA PHE A 23 3.50 5.28 -5.76
C PHE A 23 2.02 5.25 -5.36
N ARG A 24 1.31 6.38 -5.36
CA ARG A 24 -0.12 6.42 -4.98
C ARG A 24 -1.00 5.76 -6.03
N ILE A 25 -0.69 6.01 -7.31
CA ILE A 25 -1.41 5.39 -8.42
C ILE A 25 -1.11 3.89 -8.44
N MET A 26 0.16 3.50 -8.31
CA MET A 26 0.55 2.08 -8.23
C MET A 26 -0.14 1.37 -7.06
N HIS A 27 -0.14 1.97 -5.86
CA HIS A 27 -0.76 1.36 -4.68
C HIS A 27 -2.27 1.20 -4.86
N SER A 28 -2.95 2.22 -5.38
CA SER A 28 -4.38 2.17 -5.65
C SER A 28 -4.72 1.12 -6.71
N LEU A 29 -3.92 1.05 -7.78
CA LEU A 29 -4.08 0.04 -8.83
C LEU A 29 -3.83 -1.37 -8.29
N ALA A 30 -2.80 -1.57 -7.45
CA ALA A 30 -2.51 -2.85 -6.82
C ALA A 30 -3.68 -3.31 -5.93
N GLN A 31 -4.29 -2.42 -5.15
CA GLN A 31 -5.48 -2.74 -4.36
C GLN A 31 -6.68 -3.12 -5.25
N VAL A 32 -6.91 -2.39 -6.36
CA VAL A 32 -7.97 -2.73 -7.31
C VAL A 32 -7.72 -4.09 -7.95
N LYS A 33 -6.49 -4.36 -8.43
CA LYS A 33 -6.10 -5.64 -9.02
C LYS A 33 -6.21 -6.80 -8.02
N PHE A 34 -5.85 -6.58 -6.76
CA PHE A 34 -6.07 -7.56 -5.69
C PHE A 34 -7.56 -7.90 -5.53
N ARG A 35 -8.45 -6.90 -5.55
CA ARG A 35 -9.90 -7.13 -5.47
C ARG A 35 -10.49 -7.76 -6.73
N LEU A 36 -9.83 -7.62 -7.88
CA LEU A 36 -10.15 -8.29 -9.14
C LEU A 36 -9.50 -9.68 -9.26
N GLU A 37 -8.84 -10.17 -8.21
CA GLU A 37 -8.15 -11.47 -8.16
C GLU A 37 -6.99 -11.61 -9.15
N LYS A 38 -6.50 -10.48 -9.70
CA LYS A 38 -5.31 -10.40 -10.56
C LYS A 38 -4.05 -10.31 -9.71
N TYR A 39 -3.77 -11.35 -8.93
CA TYR A 39 -2.69 -11.36 -7.94
C TYR A 39 -1.27 -11.17 -8.51
N PRO A 40 -0.88 -11.81 -9.65
CA PRO A 40 0.46 -11.62 -10.21
C PRO A 40 0.72 -10.16 -10.59
N GLU A 41 -0.23 -9.55 -11.30
CA GLU A 41 -0.13 -8.16 -11.72
C GLU A 41 -0.16 -7.17 -10.54
N ALA A 42 -0.81 -7.53 -9.43
CA ALA A 42 -0.78 -6.75 -8.21
C ALA A 42 0.60 -6.84 -7.53
N ASN A 43 1.21 -8.03 -7.53
CA ASN A 43 2.54 -8.24 -6.96
C ASN A 43 3.61 -7.42 -7.67
N ASP A 44 3.59 -7.37 -9.01
CA ASP A 44 4.53 -6.57 -9.80
C ASP A 44 4.50 -5.07 -9.44
N LEU A 45 3.30 -4.54 -9.17
CA LEU A 45 3.14 -3.14 -8.75
C LEU A 45 3.65 -2.93 -7.32
N ILE A 46 3.42 -3.89 -6.43
CA ILE A 46 3.87 -3.82 -5.04
C ILE A 46 5.40 -3.86 -4.99
N GLU A 47 6.05 -4.74 -5.74
CA GLU A 47 7.52 -4.82 -5.81
C GLU A 47 8.13 -3.50 -6.29
N LYS A 48 7.53 -2.85 -7.29
CA LYS A 48 7.95 -1.51 -7.72
C LYS A 48 7.82 -0.47 -6.62
N ILE A 49 6.77 -0.54 -5.81
CA ILE A 49 6.58 0.39 -4.69
C ILE A 49 7.61 0.14 -3.58
N LEU A 50 7.87 -1.12 -3.24
CA LEU A 50 8.84 -1.50 -2.21
C LEU A 50 10.29 -1.23 -2.63
N ALA A 51 10.57 -1.16 -3.93
CA ALA A 51 11.88 -0.75 -4.45
C ALA A 51 12.17 0.76 -4.26
N MET A 52 11.14 1.59 -4.05
CA MET A 52 11.33 3.02 -3.80
C MET A 52 11.82 3.28 -2.36
N PRO A 53 12.63 4.33 -2.13
CA PRO A 53 13.14 4.63 -0.80
C PRO A 53 12.01 5.09 0.14
N VAL A 54 12.07 4.66 1.40
CA VAL A 54 11.15 5.10 2.45
C VAL A 54 11.56 6.48 2.96
N ILE A 55 10.65 7.44 2.89
CA ILE A 55 10.90 8.84 3.25
C ILE A 55 9.97 9.31 4.38
N THR A 56 10.41 10.34 5.09
CA THR A 56 9.57 11.13 6.00
C THR A 56 8.86 12.25 5.23
N GLY A 57 7.55 12.39 5.45
CA GLY A 57 6.74 13.38 4.76
C GLY A 57 6.49 13.07 3.28
N LYS A 58 5.92 14.04 2.56
CA LYS A 58 5.64 13.94 1.11
C LYS A 58 6.70 14.69 0.31
N LYS A 59 7.92 14.16 0.28
CA LYS A 59 9.02 14.79 -0.48
C LYS A 59 8.81 14.60 -1.98
N VAL A 60 8.89 15.70 -2.70
CA VAL A 60 8.61 15.80 -4.13
C VAL A 60 9.66 16.65 -4.83
N LEU A 61 9.87 16.32 -6.10
CA LEU A 61 10.70 17.09 -7.02
C LEU A 61 9.76 17.87 -7.95
N VAL A 62 9.70 19.19 -7.77
CA VAL A 62 8.74 20.09 -8.43
C VAL A 62 9.38 20.74 -9.65
N LYS A 63 8.68 20.70 -10.78
CA LYS A 63 9.01 21.43 -12.01
C LYS A 63 7.96 22.51 -12.23
N ILE A 64 8.39 23.77 -12.17
CA ILE A 64 7.51 24.92 -12.37
C ILE A 64 7.68 25.43 -13.80
N LYS A 65 6.58 25.69 -14.49
CA LYS A 65 6.58 26.24 -15.85
C LYS A 65 7.21 27.65 -15.83
N GLY A 66 8.45 27.74 -16.30
CA GLY A 66 9.23 28.98 -16.31
C GLY A 66 10.58 28.88 -15.57
N ASN A 67 10.80 27.82 -14.78
CA ASN A 67 12.09 27.50 -14.18
C ASN A 67 12.61 26.18 -14.77
N PRO A 68 13.80 26.15 -15.42
CA PRO A 68 14.34 24.92 -15.99
C PRO A 68 14.76 23.90 -14.91
N ASP A 69 15.13 24.36 -13.71
CA ASP A 69 15.70 23.48 -12.68
C ASP A 69 14.61 22.90 -11.76
N PRO A 70 14.61 21.57 -11.53
CA PRO A 70 13.70 20.97 -10.56
C PRO A 70 14.05 21.40 -9.13
N LEU A 71 13.02 21.71 -8.36
CA LEU A 71 13.15 22.16 -6.98
C LEU A 71 12.69 21.05 -6.02
N GLU A 72 13.51 20.74 -5.03
CA GLU A 72 13.12 19.85 -3.94
C GLU A 72 12.17 20.54 -2.98
N ALA A 73 11.01 19.93 -2.76
CA ALA A 73 10.00 20.45 -1.86
C ALA A 73 9.29 19.34 -1.07
N GLU A 74 8.57 19.74 -0.03
CA GLU A 74 7.54 18.92 0.58
C GLU A 74 6.16 19.39 0.11
N LEU A 75 5.32 18.45 -0.35
CA LEU A 75 3.93 18.72 -0.68
C LEU A 75 3.10 18.76 0.61
N VAL A 76 2.74 19.97 1.05
CA VAL A 76 1.97 20.18 2.26
C VAL A 76 0.48 19.97 1.98
N ASP A 77 -0.08 20.77 1.07
CA ASP A 77 -1.48 20.66 0.64
C ASP A 77 -1.60 20.45 -0.86
N GLU A 78 -2.44 19.49 -1.24
CA GLU A 78 -2.73 19.17 -2.64
C GLU A 78 -3.66 20.18 -3.31
N THR A 79 -4.58 20.79 -2.56
CA THR A 79 -5.55 21.73 -3.13
C THR A 79 -5.82 22.86 -2.14
N VAL A 80 -5.29 24.04 -2.44
CA VAL A 80 -5.59 25.28 -1.74
C VAL A 80 -6.32 26.21 -2.69
N VAL A 81 -7.44 26.76 -2.24
CA VAL A 81 -8.22 27.72 -3.00
C VAL A 81 -8.23 29.03 -2.24
N ILE A 82 -7.70 30.07 -2.86
CA ILE A 82 -7.69 31.41 -2.27
C ILE A 82 -9.11 31.97 -2.41
N ARG A 83 -9.71 32.39 -1.29
CA ARG A 83 -11.00 33.08 -1.33
C ARG A 83 -10.79 34.47 -1.91
N ASP A 84 -11.55 34.78 -2.95
CA ASP A 84 -11.58 36.12 -3.50
C ASP A 84 -12.41 37.01 -2.55
N VAL A 85 -11.74 37.69 -1.64
CA VAL A 85 -12.39 38.62 -0.69
C VAL A 85 -12.64 39.93 -1.44
N SER A 86 -13.50 39.90 -2.46
CA SER A 86 -14.00 41.13 -3.08
C SER A 86 -14.84 41.86 -2.04
N LYS A 87 -14.65 43.17 -1.87
CA LYS A 87 -15.54 43.97 -1.02
C LYS A 87 -16.96 43.88 -1.60
N ASN A 88 -17.91 43.46 -0.78
CA ASN A 88 -19.31 43.25 -1.16
C ASN A 88 -20.01 44.60 -1.31
N ASN A 89 -19.74 45.33 -2.38
CA ASN A 89 -20.46 46.56 -2.70
C ASN A 89 -21.62 46.20 -3.64
N MET A 90 -22.74 46.93 -3.59
CA MET A 90 -23.90 46.77 -4.51
C MET A 90 -23.55 46.86 -6.02
N ARG A 91 -22.29 47.17 -6.38
CA ARG A 91 -21.74 47.07 -7.75
C ARG A 91 -21.49 45.63 -8.22
N ASN A 92 -21.50 44.63 -7.35
CA ASN A 92 -21.25 43.23 -7.71
C ASN A 92 -22.32 42.62 -8.63
N TYR A 93 -23.51 43.22 -8.74
CA TYR A 93 -24.56 42.78 -9.66
C TYR A 93 -24.34 43.23 -11.13
N LEU A 94 -23.47 44.22 -11.34
CA LEU A 94 -23.05 44.70 -12.68
C LEU A 94 -21.68 44.14 -13.08
N ALA A 95 -20.93 43.58 -12.12
CA ALA A 95 -19.62 43.00 -12.36
C ALA A 95 -19.77 41.64 -13.07
N PRO A 96 -18.87 41.30 -14.01
CA PRO A 96 -18.86 39.98 -14.63
C PRO A 96 -18.71 38.89 -13.57
N VAL A 97 -19.32 37.73 -13.83
CA VAL A 97 -19.29 36.55 -12.95
C VAL A 97 -17.84 36.29 -12.49
N PRO A 98 -17.59 36.13 -11.17
CA PRO A 98 -16.25 35.92 -10.66
C PRO A 98 -15.64 34.68 -11.32
N LYS A 99 -14.39 34.80 -11.77
CA LYS A 99 -13.64 33.68 -12.37
C LYS A 99 -13.62 32.54 -11.35
N LYS A 100 -13.88 31.31 -11.82
CA LYS A 100 -13.80 30.11 -10.96
C LYS A 100 -12.46 30.11 -10.21
N PRO A 101 -12.46 29.83 -8.90
CA PRO A 101 -11.28 30.06 -8.10
C PRO A 101 -10.20 29.03 -8.48
N ILE A 102 -8.97 29.52 -8.67
CA ILE A 102 -7.87 28.71 -9.20
C ILE A 102 -7.31 27.86 -8.05
N PRO A 103 -7.23 26.52 -8.22
CA PRO A 103 -6.59 25.67 -7.23
C PRO A 103 -5.06 25.78 -7.31
N HIS A 104 -4.43 25.78 -6.14
CA HIS A 104 -2.98 25.83 -5.96
C HIS A 104 -2.50 24.59 -5.19
N TYR A 105 -1.26 24.19 -5.44
CA TYR A 105 -0.49 23.35 -4.54
C TYR A 105 0.19 24.22 -3.49
N ARG A 106 0.32 23.71 -2.26
CA ARG A 106 1.16 24.33 -1.23
C ARG A 106 2.43 23.52 -1.07
N PHE A 107 3.53 24.06 -1.55
CA PHE A 107 4.86 23.46 -1.44
C PHE A 107 5.68 24.16 -0.36
N PHE A 108 6.47 23.38 0.37
CA PHE A 108 7.55 23.90 1.22
C PHE A 108 8.88 23.60 0.55
N PHE A 109 9.55 24.63 0.03
CA PHE A 109 10.81 24.47 -0.69
C PHE A 109 12.00 24.40 0.27
N TYR A 110 12.81 23.33 0.19
CA TYR A 110 13.92 23.12 1.14
C TYR A 110 15.07 24.10 0.95
N ASN A 111 15.33 24.52 -0.29
CA ASN A 111 16.40 25.46 -0.62
C ASN A 111 16.13 26.88 -0.08
N THR A 112 14.88 27.34 -0.12
CA THR A 112 14.48 28.68 0.35
C THR A 112 13.95 28.67 1.78
N GLY A 113 13.53 27.50 2.29
CA GLY A 113 12.86 27.35 3.58
C GLY A 113 11.49 28.03 3.64
N LYS A 114 10.85 28.29 2.49
CA LYS A 114 9.58 29.04 2.40
C LYS A 114 8.44 28.16 1.90
N MET A 115 7.24 28.46 2.39
CA MET A 115 5.99 27.94 1.83
C MET A 115 5.52 28.82 0.69
N GLU A 116 5.25 28.22 -0.47
CA GLU A 116 4.75 28.91 -1.65
C GLU A 116 3.51 28.20 -2.21
N LEU A 117 2.58 29.02 -2.70
CA LEU A 117 1.37 28.55 -3.39
C LEU A 117 1.60 28.61 -4.89
N VAL A 118 1.59 27.44 -5.53
CA VAL A 118 1.84 27.33 -6.98
C VAL A 118 0.55 26.85 -7.68
N PRO A 119 0.04 27.56 -8.69
CA PRO A 119 -1.16 27.15 -9.40
C PRO A 119 -1.00 25.75 -10.02
N LYS A 120 -2.04 24.89 -9.94
CA LYS A 120 -1.94 23.49 -10.39
C LYS A 120 -1.54 23.33 -11.87
N HIS A 121 -1.96 24.25 -12.72
CA HIS A 121 -1.65 24.23 -14.15
C HIS A 121 -0.21 24.67 -14.46
N ALA A 122 0.49 25.24 -13.48
CA ALA A 122 1.85 25.77 -13.63
C ALA A 122 2.92 24.86 -13.03
N ALA A 123 2.54 23.80 -12.31
CA ALA A 123 3.48 22.88 -11.66
C ALA A 123 3.16 21.42 -11.96
N THR A 124 4.21 20.67 -12.27
CA THR A 124 4.24 19.21 -12.22
C THR A 124 5.24 18.78 -11.16
N PHE A 125 5.03 17.61 -10.55
CA PHE A 125 5.96 17.11 -9.54
C PHE A 125 6.01 15.60 -9.56
N GLN A 126 7.12 15.04 -9.08
CA GLN A 126 7.32 13.60 -8.91
C GLN A 126 7.64 13.30 -7.46
N TYR A 127 7.11 12.20 -6.92
CA TYR A 127 7.45 11.76 -5.57
C TYR A 127 8.85 11.15 -5.56
N MET A 128 9.66 11.52 -4.57
CA MET A 128 11.02 10.97 -4.44
C MET A 128 11.06 9.63 -3.70
N GLY A 129 9.96 9.26 -3.04
CA GLY A 129 9.88 8.04 -2.25
C GLY A 129 8.51 7.84 -1.62
N VAL A 130 8.40 6.79 -0.83
CA VAL A 130 7.14 6.34 -0.22
C VAL A 130 7.10 6.73 1.26
N PRO A 131 6.04 7.39 1.74
CA PRO A 131 5.85 7.64 3.16
C PRO A 131 5.73 6.32 3.94
N ARG A 132 6.35 6.25 5.12
CA ARG A 132 6.34 5.05 5.98
C ARG A 132 4.95 4.42 6.20
N PRO A 133 3.87 5.18 6.48
CA PRO A 133 2.54 4.59 6.65
C PRO A 133 2.03 3.86 5.40
N VAL A 134 2.37 4.36 4.22
CA VAL A 134 1.97 3.74 2.95
C VAL A 134 2.85 2.52 2.67
N HIS A 135 4.14 2.60 2.96
CA HIS A 135 5.04 1.46 2.86
C HIS A 135 4.54 0.28 3.71
N ASP A 136 4.15 0.53 4.96
CA ASP A 136 3.64 -0.53 5.86
C ASP A 136 2.33 -1.15 5.33
N GLN A 137 1.44 -0.33 4.74
CA GLN A 137 0.23 -0.82 4.07
C GLN A 137 0.56 -1.70 2.87
N VAL A 138 1.58 -1.34 2.09
CA VAL A 138 2.02 -2.10 0.92
C VAL A 138 2.63 -3.43 1.34
N VAL A 139 3.45 -3.47 2.40
CA VAL A 139 3.97 -4.73 2.98
C VAL A 139 2.84 -5.64 3.44
N GLN A 140 1.82 -5.09 4.10
CA GLN A 140 0.64 -5.88 4.48
C GLN A 140 -0.12 -6.41 3.26
N LEU A 141 -0.26 -5.61 2.21
CA LEU A 141 -0.89 -6.02 0.95
C LEU A 141 -0.09 -7.12 0.25
N GLU A 142 1.24 -7.00 0.23
CA GLU A 142 2.16 -8.01 -0.31
C GLU A 142 1.93 -9.36 0.35
N SER A 143 1.89 -9.43 1.69
CA SER A 143 1.64 -10.69 2.41
C SER A 143 0.31 -11.33 1.98
N LYS A 144 -0.74 -10.52 1.80
CA LYS A 144 -2.06 -11.00 1.37
C LYS A 144 -2.03 -11.51 -0.06
N VAL A 145 -1.34 -10.81 -0.95
CA VAL A 145 -1.18 -11.20 -2.36
C VAL A 145 -0.39 -12.50 -2.47
N LYS A 146 0.75 -12.61 -1.77
CA LYS A 146 1.58 -13.83 -1.73
C LYS A 146 0.81 -15.03 -1.20
N ASN A 147 0.07 -14.88 -0.10
CA ASN A 147 -0.79 -15.95 0.41
C ASN A 147 -1.83 -16.42 -0.62
N ARG A 148 -2.41 -15.50 -1.40
CA ARG A 148 -3.36 -15.84 -2.47
C ARG A 148 -2.67 -16.51 -3.65
N LEU A 149 -1.46 -16.09 -4.00
CA LEU A 149 -0.65 -16.74 -5.04
C LEU A 149 -0.28 -18.17 -4.65
N ILE A 150 0.18 -18.39 -3.41
CA ILE A 150 0.50 -19.73 -2.89
C ILE A 150 -0.75 -20.62 -2.87
N ALA A 151 -1.89 -20.09 -2.42
CA ALA A 151 -3.15 -20.82 -2.46
C ALA A 151 -3.57 -21.19 -3.89
N ALA A 152 -3.34 -20.30 -4.86
CA ALA A 152 -3.67 -20.53 -6.27
C ALA A 152 -2.70 -21.49 -6.97
N SER A 153 -1.42 -21.51 -6.60
CA SER A 153 -0.44 -22.45 -7.16
C SER A 153 -0.67 -23.89 -6.71
N GLY A 154 -1.55 -24.12 -5.72
CA GLY A 154 -1.76 -25.42 -5.10
C GLY A 154 -0.54 -25.79 -4.28
N GLY A 155 -0.72 -25.95 -2.97
CA GLY A 155 0.30 -26.55 -2.11
C GLY A 155 0.41 -28.05 -2.41
N ASP A 156 0.83 -28.43 -3.62
CA ASP A 156 1.07 -29.82 -4.01
C ASP A 156 2.47 -30.29 -3.63
N ALA A 157 3.28 -29.42 -2.99
CA ALA A 157 4.41 -29.86 -2.21
C ALA A 157 3.91 -30.46 -0.88
N VAL A 158 3.04 -31.47 -0.97
CA VAL A 158 2.94 -32.48 0.07
C VAL A 158 4.33 -33.11 0.06
N GLY A 159 5.19 -32.68 0.99
CA GLY A 159 6.43 -33.38 1.27
C GLY A 159 6.13 -34.87 1.45
N GLU A 160 7.13 -35.72 1.36
CA GLU A 160 6.93 -37.13 1.69
C GLU A 160 6.38 -37.24 3.12
N MET A 161 5.07 -37.46 3.24
CA MET A 161 4.36 -37.55 4.50
C MET A 161 4.39 -38.99 4.97
N VAL A 162 4.93 -39.24 6.16
CA VAL A 162 4.97 -40.56 6.77
C VAL A 162 3.71 -40.74 7.61
N ALA A 163 3.00 -41.85 7.39
CA ALA A 163 1.86 -42.23 8.23
C ALA A 163 2.39 -42.83 9.54
N LEU A 164 1.92 -42.30 10.66
CA LEU A 164 2.15 -42.85 11.98
C LEU A 164 0.86 -43.46 12.48
N ASP A 165 0.96 -44.69 12.97
CA ASP A 165 -0.16 -45.37 13.59
C ASP A 165 -0.60 -44.63 14.85
N GLY A 166 -1.91 -44.62 15.07
CA GLY A 166 -2.49 -44.10 16.30
C GLY A 166 -2.14 -44.99 17.49
N GLY A 167 -2.19 -44.41 18.68
CA GLY A 167 -1.89 -45.12 19.92
C GLY A 167 -2.45 -44.39 21.13
N CYS A 168 -2.56 -45.12 22.24
CA CYS A 168 -2.92 -44.55 23.52
C CYS A 168 -1.67 -44.37 24.37
N PHE A 169 -1.50 -43.17 24.92
CA PHE A 169 -0.34 -42.77 25.70
C PHE A 169 -0.80 -42.24 27.05
N GLN A 170 0.01 -42.46 28.09
CA GLN A 170 -0.21 -41.87 29.40
C GLN A 170 0.38 -40.45 29.39
N MET A 171 -0.45 -39.42 29.56
CA MET A 171 -0.02 -38.03 29.71
C MET A 171 -0.14 -37.57 31.16
N GLY A 172 0.79 -36.72 31.59
CA GLY A 172 0.90 -36.25 32.96
C GLY A 172 1.99 -36.98 33.77
N SER A 173 2.18 -36.57 35.02
CA SER A 173 3.21 -37.12 35.91
C SER A 173 2.85 -36.98 37.39
N GLU A 174 2.89 -38.10 38.13
CA GLU A 174 2.72 -38.09 39.59
C GLU A 174 3.87 -37.42 40.35
N LYS A 175 5.05 -37.32 39.73
CA LYS A 175 6.23 -36.66 40.32
C LYS A 175 6.45 -35.24 39.79
N GLY A 176 5.63 -34.81 38.82
CA GLY A 176 5.70 -33.52 38.16
C GLY A 176 5.04 -32.40 38.97
N ALA A 177 4.89 -31.25 38.31
CA ALA A 177 4.21 -30.08 38.85
C ALA A 177 2.72 -30.39 39.15
N PRO A 178 2.06 -29.63 40.05
CA PRO A 178 0.68 -29.93 40.45
C PRO A 178 -0.34 -29.93 39.30
N ASP A 179 -0.06 -29.18 38.23
CA ASP A 179 -0.83 -29.06 37.00
C ASP A 179 -0.59 -30.21 36.00
N GLU A 180 0.43 -31.05 36.23
CA GLU A 180 0.70 -32.25 35.43
C GLU A 180 -0.02 -33.50 35.97
N ARG A 181 -0.77 -33.38 37.08
CA ARG A 181 -1.52 -34.48 37.71
C ARG A 181 -3.01 -34.40 37.40
N PRO A 182 -3.73 -35.54 37.29
CA PRO A 182 -3.23 -36.92 37.39
C PRO A 182 -2.71 -37.46 36.05
N VAL A 183 -1.95 -38.57 36.13
CA VAL A 183 -1.64 -39.35 34.94
C VAL A 183 -2.93 -39.91 34.34
N HIS A 184 -3.20 -39.61 33.07
CA HIS A 184 -4.41 -40.05 32.37
C HIS A 184 -4.08 -40.50 30.95
N GLU A 185 -4.90 -41.42 30.44
CA GLU A 185 -4.73 -41.99 29.11
C GLU A 185 -5.31 -41.09 28.03
N VAL A 186 -4.54 -40.82 26.99
CA VAL A 186 -4.93 -40.04 25.81
C VAL A 186 -4.65 -40.86 24.55
N CYS A 187 -5.70 -41.14 23.79
CA CYS A 187 -5.59 -41.85 22.51
C CYS A 187 -5.55 -40.86 21.35
N VAL A 188 -4.57 -41.03 20.46
CA VAL A 188 -4.40 -40.22 19.25
C VAL A 188 -4.69 -41.11 18.05
N SER A 189 -5.55 -40.64 17.14
CA SER A 189 -5.83 -41.33 15.88
C SER A 189 -4.60 -41.32 14.97
N ALA A 190 -4.50 -42.27 14.05
CA ALA A 190 -3.44 -42.27 13.04
C ALA A 190 -3.42 -40.95 12.27
N PHE A 191 -2.22 -40.41 12.07
CA PHE A 191 -2.02 -39.14 11.38
C PHE A 191 -0.77 -39.20 10.50
N LYS A 192 -0.61 -38.21 9.63
CA LYS A 192 0.57 -38.09 8.77
C LYS A 192 1.42 -36.93 9.24
N ILE A 193 2.74 -37.11 9.26
CA ILE A 193 3.71 -36.05 9.58
C ILE A 193 4.75 -35.95 8.46
N ASP A 194 5.29 -34.76 8.26
CA ASP A 194 6.39 -34.57 7.32
C ASP A 194 7.59 -35.43 7.75
N LYS A 195 8.23 -36.10 6.78
CA LYS A 195 9.47 -36.85 7.02
C LYS A 195 10.63 -35.95 7.46
N TYR A 196 10.58 -34.67 7.09
CA TYR A 196 11.64 -33.69 7.33
C TYR A 196 11.07 -32.45 8.02
N GLU A 197 11.91 -31.78 8.80
CA GLU A 197 11.55 -30.50 9.43
C GLU A 197 11.32 -29.40 8.39
N VAL A 198 10.33 -28.54 8.64
CA VAL A 198 10.05 -27.39 7.79
C VAL A 198 11.10 -26.31 8.01
N THR A 199 11.86 -25.97 6.97
CA THR A 199 12.81 -24.86 7.02
C THR A 199 12.09 -23.51 6.95
N GLN A 200 12.67 -22.45 7.52
CA GLN A 200 12.10 -21.08 7.45
C GLN A 200 11.79 -20.62 6.02
N LYS A 201 12.64 -21.00 5.06
CA LYS A 201 12.44 -20.70 3.64
C LYS A 201 11.21 -21.39 3.05
N ALA A 202 10.84 -22.56 3.57
CA ALA A 202 9.67 -23.32 3.11
C ALA A 202 8.36 -22.90 3.79
N PHE A 203 8.43 -22.15 4.90
CA PHE A 203 7.27 -21.68 5.64
C PHE A 203 6.78 -20.27 5.22
N GLN A 204 7.65 -19.45 4.64
CA GLN A 204 7.35 -18.09 4.17
C GLN A 204 6.77 -18.06 2.76
#